data_AF-A0A071M0Y1-F1
#
_entry.id   AF-A0A071M0Y1-F1
#
_cell.length_a   1.000
_cell.length_b   1.000
_cell.length_c   1.000
_cell.angle_alpha   90.00
_cell.angle_beta   90.00
_cell.angle_gamma   90.00
#
_symmetry.space_group_name_H-M   'P 1'
#
loop_
_entity.id
_entity.type
_entity.pdbx_description
1 polymer ?
#
loop_
_entity_poly.entity_id
_entity_poly.type
_entity_poly.pdbx_seq_one_letter_code
_entity_poly.pdbx_strand_id
1 'polypeptide(L)'
;MNMSLHDMPIEELIRTARSYATSMTPITTYTEIMHELINRIDALRVRGKVLVNENAAIKCMNDCLAEELRGHQPAGAEMHLIWQKCETPLTDEAITAIRAEGVEMFAEYCQKRRGEMMKTRPNEAASNEAITATRRAGEFALYFATQLRQRGDSL
;
A
#
# COMPACT_ATOMS: atom_id res chain seq x y z
N MET A 1 2.76 2.86 -33.28
CA MET A 1 1.80 1.79 -32.96
C MET A 1 0.89 2.35 -31.87
N ASN A 2 -0.33 2.78 -32.22
CA ASN A 2 -1.29 3.36 -31.25
C ASN A 2 -1.96 2.21 -30.49
N MET A 3 -1.41 1.86 -29.33
CA MET A 3 -2.06 0.94 -28.40
C MET A 3 -3.14 1.71 -27.62
N SER A 4 -4.33 1.13 -27.46
CA SER A 4 -5.41 1.71 -26.66
C SER A 4 -4.99 1.84 -25.20
N LEU A 5 -5.35 2.95 -24.52
CA LEU A 5 -5.03 3.17 -23.11
C LEU A 5 -5.62 2.08 -22.20
N HIS A 6 -6.77 1.51 -22.56
CA HIS A 6 -7.40 0.42 -21.81
C HIS A 6 -6.61 -0.89 -21.87
N ASP A 7 -5.94 -1.16 -22.99
CA ASP A 7 -5.20 -2.40 -23.20
C ASP A 7 -3.74 -2.29 -22.70
N MET A 8 -3.32 -1.09 -22.30
CA MET A 8 -1.98 -0.82 -21.78
C MET A 8 -1.81 -1.45 -20.39
N PRO A 9 -0.71 -2.19 -20.12
CA PRO A 9 -0.36 -2.64 -18.78
C PRO A 9 -0.31 -1.48 -17.79
N ILE A 10 -0.69 -1.70 -16.53
CA ILE A 10 -0.83 -0.60 -15.54
C ILE A 10 0.51 0.08 -15.25
N GLU A 11 1.61 -0.69 -15.25
CA GLU A 11 2.98 -0.20 -15.07
C GLU A 11 3.38 0.72 -16.24
N GLU A 12 2.99 0.34 -17.46
CA GLU A 12 3.25 1.09 -18.67
C GLU A 12 2.40 2.37 -18.74
N LEU A 13 1.16 2.32 -18.25
CA LEU A 13 0.28 3.48 -18.12
C LEU A 13 0.82 4.49 -17.10
N ILE A 14 1.30 4.03 -15.95
CA ILE A 14 1.92 4.87 -14.91
C ILE A 14 3.20 5.51 -15.46
N ARG A 15 4.06 4.75 -16.14
CA ARG A 15 5.28 5.25 -16.77
C ARG A 15 4.97 6.33 -17.81
N THR A 16 3.95 6.10 -18.62
CA THR A 16 3.48 7.03 -19.64
C THR A 16 2.92 8.31 -19.01
N ALA A 17 2.11 8.20 -17.96
CA ALA A 17 1.60 9.35 -17.20
C ALA A 17 2.73 10.24 -16.63
N ARG A 18 3.77 9.61 -16.05
CA ARG A 18 4.95 10.32 -15.50
C ARG A 18 5.76 11.02 -16.59
N SER A 19 5.93 10.37 -17.74
CA SER A 19 6.60 10.98 -18.90
C SER A 19 5.84 12.19 -19.43
N TYR A 20 4.51 12.14 -19.41
CA TYR A 20 3.69 13.27 -19.87
C TYR A 20 3.63 14.43 -18.88
N ALA A 21 3.66 14.16 -17.58
CA ALA A 21 3.75 15.20 -16.54
C ALA A 21 5.01 16.08 -16.66
N THR A 22 6.04 15.59 -17.36
CA THR A 22 7.32 16.29 -17.58
C THR A 22 7.50 16.80 -19.01
N SER A 23 6.55 16.53 -19.92
CA SER A 23 6.63 16.93 -21.32
C SER A 23 5.58 17.98 -21.70
N MET A 24 5.84 18.77 -22.74
CA MET A 24 4.98 19.87 -23.20
C MET A 24 3.78 19.39 -24.05
N THR A 25 3.17 18.27 -23.68
CA THR A 25 2.07 17.63 -24.42
C THR A 25 0.71 18.27 -24.13
N PRO A 26 -0.27 18.15 -25.05
CA PRO A 26 -1.60 18.71 -24.87
C PRO A 26 -2.25 18.22 -23.58
N ILE A 27 -2.86 19.15 -22.84
CA ILE A 27 -3.51 18.87 -21.54
C ILE A 27 -4.56 17.75 -21.63
N THR A 28 -5.21 17.60 -22.79
CA THR A 28 -6.24 16.59 -23.06
C THR A 28 -5.72 15.17 -22.92
N THR A 29 -4.52 14.87 -23.42
CA THR A 29 -3.92 13.52 -23.35
C THR A 29 -3.53 13.15 -21.93
N TYR A 30 -3.05 14.11 -21.14
CA TYR A 30 -2.79 13.88 -19.72
C TYR A 30 -4.08 13.61 -18.95
N THR A 31 -5.14 14.38 -19.24
CA THR A 31 -6.46 14.18 -18.64
C THR A 31 -7.03 12.80 -18.94
N GLU A 32 -6.92 12.29 -20.17
CA GLU A 32 -7.38 10.94 -20.55
C GLU A 32 -6.67 9.84 -19.75
N ILE A 33 -5.34 9.94 -19.62
CA ILE A 33 -4.53 8.98 -18.87
C ILE A 33 -4.89 9.00 -17.37
N MET A 34 -5.10 10.19 -16.81
CA MET A 34 -5.49 10.33 -15.41
C MET A 34 -6.87 9.76 -15.14
N HIS A 35 -7.85 9.94 -16.03
CA HIS A 35 -9.16 9.31 -15.90
C HIS A 35 -9.06 7.77 -15.93
N GLU A 36 -8.24 7.23 -16.83
CA GLU A 36 -8.06 5.78 -16.90
C GLU A 36 -7.39 5.22 -15.64
N LEU A 37 -6.39 5.91 -15.09
CA LEU A 37 -5.78 5.53 -13.82
C LEU A 37 -6.79 5.55 -12.66
N ILE A 38 -7.67 6.56 -12.60
CA ILE A 38 -8.73 6.65 -11.58
C ILE A 38 -9.69 5.46 -11.71
N ASN A 39 -10.15 5.15 -12.92
CA ASN A 39 -11.06 4.02 -13.17
C ASN A 39 -10.44 2.68 -12.73
N ARG A 40 -9.16 2.48 -13.02
CA ARG A 40 -8.43 1.27 -12.61
C ARG A 40 -8.26 1.18 -11.10
N ILE A 41 -7.97 2.30 -10.43
CA ILE A 41 -7.88 2.35 -8.96
C ILE A 41 -9.22 1.97 -8.34
N ASP A 42 -10.33 2.49 -8.85
CA ASP A 42 -11.66 2.14 -8.33
C ASP A 42 -12.00 0.68 -8.60
N ALA A 43 -11.66 0.14 -9.76
CA ALA A 43 -11.84 -1.29 -10.06
C ALA A 43 -11.01 -2.20 -9.15
N LEU A 44 -9.77 -1.80 -8.81
CA LEU A 44 -8.93 -2.51 -7.84
C LEU A 44 -9.48 -2.42 -6.42
N ARG A 45 -9.99 -1.24 -6.02
CA ARG A 45 -10.63 -1.03 -4.72
C ARG A 45 -11.87 -1.91 -4.55
N VAL A 46 -12.70 -2.02 -5.59
CA VAL A 46 -13.88 -2.91 -5.58
C VAL A 46 -13.45 -4.37 -5.45
N ARG A 47 -12.46 -4.82 -6.23
CA ARG A 47 -11.92 -6.18 -6.12
C ARG A 47 -11.34 -6.48 -4.74
N GLY A 48 -10.61 -5.52 -4.14
CA GLY A 48 -10.11 -5.65 -2.77
C GLY A 48 -11.24 -5.84 -1.74
N LYS A 49 -12.35 -5.10 -1.87
CA LYS A 49 -13.53 -5.29 -0.99
C LYS A 49 -14.16 -6.67 -1.15
N VAL A 50 -14.27 -7.15 -2.40
CA VAL A 50 -14.80 -8.50 -2.68
C VAL A 50 -13.92 -9.56 -2.02
N LEU A 51 -12.61 -9.49 -2.22
CA LEU A 51 -11.66 -10.44 -1.62
C LEU A 51 -11.73 -10.43 -0.09
N VAL A 52 -11.82 -9.26 0.55
CA VAL A 52 -11.98 -9.17 2.01
C VAL A 52 -13.26 -9.86 2.47
N ASN A 53 -14.37 -9.65 1.76
CA ASN A 53 -15.65 -10.29 2.08
C ASN A 53 -15.61 -11.81 1.86
N GLU A 54 -14.99 -12.28 0.77
CA GLU A 54 -14.79 -13.70 0.51
C GLU A 54 -13.94 -14.35 1.60
N ASN A 55 -12.85 -13.68 2.01
CA ASN A 55 -11.98 -14.18 3.07
C ASN A 55 -12.71 -14.24 4.42
N ALA A 56 -13.57 -13.24 4.72
CA ALA A 56 -14.43 -13.25 5.89
C ALA A 56 -15.48 -14.38 5.85
N ALA A 57 -16.08 -14.63 4.68
CA ALA A 57 -17.03 -15.73 4.48
C ALA A 57 -16.36 -17.10 4.65
N ILE A 58 -15.17 -17.28 4.06
CA ILE A 58 -14.35 -18.49 4.23
C ILE A 58 -14.04 -18.68 5.72
N LYS A 59 -13.56 -17.66 6.41
CA LYS A 59 -13.30 -17.72 7.86
C LYS A 59 -14.54 -18.16 8.65
N CYS A 60 -15.71 -17.56 8.37
CA CYS A 60 -16.96 -17.95 9.00
C CYS A 60 -17.34 -19.41 8.71
N MET A 61 -17.20 -19.87 7.46
CA MET A 61 -17.46 -21.27 7.10
C MET A 61 -16.56 -22.22 7.88
N ASN A 62 -15.30 -21.86 8.05
CA ASN A 62 -14.35 -22.67 8.76
C ASN A 62 -14.59 -22.67 10.27
N ASP A 63 -15.01 -21.55 10.85
CA ASP A 63 -15.43 -21.47 12.24
C ASP A 63 -16.65 -22.39 12.48
N CYS A 64 -17.64 -22.37 11.58
CA CYS A 64 -18.78 -23.30 11.63
C CYS A 64 -18.35 -24.77 11.50
N LEU A 65 -17.44 -25.09 10.58
CA LEU A 65 -16.91 -26.45 10.42
C LEU A 65 -16.14 -26.90 11.66
N ALA A 66 -15.41 -26.01 12.32
CA ALA A 66 -14.69 -26.32 13.55
C ALA A 66 -15.65 -26.66 14.71
N GLU A 67 -16.80 -25.98 14.79
CA GLU A 67 -17.87 -26.29 15.75
C GLU A 67 -18.52 -27.66 15.46
N GLU A 68 -18.87 -27.94 14.19
CA GLU A 68 -19.42 -29.24 13.77
C GLU A 68 -18.46 -30.40 14.06
N LEU A 69 -17.16 -30.19 13.81
CA LEU A 69 -16.13 -31.19 14.10
C LEU A 69 -15.90 -31.38 15.61
N ARG A 70 -16.21 -30.42 16.47
CA ARG A 70 -16.07 -30.55 17.93
C ARG A 70 -16.94 -31.70 18.48
N GLY A 71 -18.10 -31.97 17.88
CA GLY A 71 -18.96 -33.10 18.24
C GLY A 71 -18.45 -34.48 17.79
N HIS A 72 -17.53 -34.50 16.81
CA HIS A 72 -16.94 -35.71 16.23
C HIS A 72 -15.45 -35.89 16.57
N GLN A 73 -14.88 -34.98 17.37
CA GLN A 73 -13.48 -35.02 17.73
C GLN A 73 -13.19 -36.12 18.76
N PRO A 74 -12.22 -37.02 18.50
CA PRO A 74 -11.65 -37.82 19.57
C PRO A 74 -11.07 -36.89 20.65
N ALA A 75 -11.21 -37.27 21.92
CA ALA A 75 -10.78 -36.46 23.06
C ALA A 75 -9.32 -35.98 22.88
N GLY A 76 -9.11 -34.67 22.86
CA GLY A 76 -7.79 -34.04 22.72
C GLY A 76 -7.42 -33.54 21.31
N ALA A 77 -8.32 -33.60 20.32
CA ALA A 77 -8.03 -33.06 18.99
C ALA A 77 -8.14 -31.52 18.95
N GLU A 78 -6.99 -30.82 18.87
CA GLU A 78 -6.89 -29.36 18.82
C GLU A 78 -7.07 -28.75 17.41
N MET A 79 -7.87 -29.37 16.54
CA MET A 79 -8.07 -28.90 15.15
C MET A 79 -8.59 -27.45 15.07
N HIS A 80 -9.43 -27.02 16.02
CA HIS A 80 -9.97 -25.66 16.08
C HIS A 80 -8.92 -24.61 16.51
N LEU A 81 -7.92 -25.00 17.31
CA LEU A 81 -6.81 -24.13 17.71
C LEU A 81 -5.78 -23.97 16.59
N ILE A 82 -5.58 -25.00 15.77
CA ILE A 82 -4.77 -24.92 14.54
C ILE A 82 -5.41 -23.92 13.57
N TRP A 83 -6.74 -23.97 13.43
CA TRP A 83 -7.49 -23.06 12.55
C TRP A 83 -7.44 -21.60 13.01
N GLN A 84 -7.64 -21.33 14.31
CA GLN A 84 -7.56 -19.98 14.87
C GLN A 84 -6.15 -19.37 14.75
N LYS A 85 -5.13 -20.23 14.63
CA LYS A 85 -3.73 -19.87 14.39
C LYS A 85 -3.34 -19.92 12.92
N CYS A 86 -4.23 -20.28 12.00
CA CYS A 86 -3.94 -20.20 10.57
C CYS A 86 -3.82 -18.72 10.19
N GLU A 87 -2.58 -18.28 10.06
CA GLU A 87 -2.22 -17.00 9.47
C GLU A 87 -2.80 -16.92 8.06
N THR A 88 -3.03 -15.69 7.58
CA THR A 88 -3.45 -15.44 6.20
C THR A 88 -2.28 -14.77 5.50
N PRO A 89 -1.21 -15.50 5.12
CA PRO A 89 0.09 -14.90 4.81
C PRO A 89 -0.03 -13.86 3.72
N LEU A 90 -0.84 -14.12 2.68
CA LEU A 90 -1.10 -13.17 1.59
C LEU A 90 -1.83 -11.89 2.04
N THR A 91 -2.78 -12.00 2.98
CA THR A 91 -3.47 -10.82 3.54
C THR A 91 -2.52 -10.04 4.45
N ASP A 92 -1.72 -10.73 5.25
CA ASP A 92 -0.79 -10.13 6.20
C ASP A 92 0.41 -9.48 5.48
N GLU A 93 0.92 -10.10 4.42
CA GLU A 93 1.88 -9.53 3.46
C GLU A 93 1.29 -8.29 2.79
N ALA A 94 0.05 -8.36 2.28
CA ALA A 94 -0.60 -7.21 1.63
C ALA A 94 -0.80 -6.04 2.61
N ILE A 95 -1.24 -6.30 3.85
CA ILE A 95 -1.38 -5.27 4.89
C ILE A 95 -0.01 -4.68 5.24
N THR A 96 1.03 -5.50 5.32
CA THR A 96 2.40 -5.06 5.63
C THR A 96 2.97 -4.19 4.50
N ALA A 97 2.77 -4.59 3.25
CA ALA A 97 3.15 -3.81 2.08
C ALA A 97 2.45 -2.44 2.05
N ILE A 98 1.13 -2.40 2.26
CA ILE A 98 0.36 -1.15 2.32
C ILE A 98 0.87 -0.23 3.44
N ARG A 99 1.20 -0.78 4.60
CA ARG A 99 1.77 0.00 5.72
C ARG A 99 3.14 0.56 5.36
N ALA A 100 4.00 -0.23 4.73
CA ALA A 100 5.32 0.22 4.29
C ALA A 100 5.20 1.35 3.26
N GLU A 101 4.34 1.20 2.25
CA GLU A 101 4.08 2.21 1.22
C GLU A 101 3.56 3.53 1.82
N GLY A 102 2.62 3.46 2.76
CA GLY A 102 2.10 4.66 3.44
C GLY A 102 3.17 5.42 4.21
N VAL A 103 4.14 4.72 4.81
CA VAL A 103 5.27 5.32 5.52
C VAL A 103 6.30 5.91 4.54
N GLU A 104 6.54 5.26 3.40
CA GLU A 104 7.40 5.78 2.33
C GLU A 104 6.85 7.08 1.76
N MET A 105 5.54 7.15 1.51
CA MET A 105 4.87 8.38 1.08
C MET A 105 5.05 9.52 2.08
N PHE A 106 4.98 9.24 3.38
CA PHE A 106 5.25 10.25 4.41
C PHE A 106 6.71 10.72 4.38
N ALA A 107 7.66 9.81 4.17
CA ALA A 107 9.07 10.18 4.04
C ALA A 107 9.34 11.08 2.82
N GLU A 108 8.75 10.77 1.67
CA GLU A 108 8.82 11.60 0.47
C GLU A 108 8.25 13.00 0.72
N TYR A 109 7.11 13.08 1.41
CA TYR A 109 6.53 14.36 1.81
C TYR A 109 7.48 15.18 2.70
N CYS A 110 8.13 14.56 3.69
CA CYS A 110 9.12 15.22 4.54
C CYS A 110 10.32 15.74 3.72
N GLN A 111 10.82 14.97 2.75
CA GLN A 111 11.91 15.39 1.88
C GLN A 111 11.53 16.60 1.03
N LYS A 112 10.35 16.57 0.42
CA LYS A 112 9.83 17.68 -0.39
C LYS A 112 9.65 18.94 0.46
N ARG A 113 9.01 18.82 1.62
CA ARG A 113 8.78 19.92 2.57
C ARG A 113 10.09 20.53 3.06
N ARG A 114 11.11 19.71 3.34
CA ARG A 114 12.46 20.21 3.69
C ARG A 114 13.05 21.04 2.56
N GLY A 115 12.96 20.58 1.32
CA GLY A 115 13.45 21.29 0.15
C GLY A 115 12.76 22.64 -0.07
N GLU A 116 11.46 22.72 0.22
CA GLU A 116 10.69 23.98 0.18
C GLU A 116 11.12 24.94 1.30
N MET A 117 11.28 24.43 2.54
CA MET A 117 11.71 25.24 3.68
C MET A 117 13.10 25.84 3.49
N MET A 118 14.02 25.11 2.86
CA MET A 118 15.36 25.61 2.51
C MET A 118 15.34 26.75 1.48
N LYS A 119 14.28 26.85 0.66
CA LYS A 119 14.13 27.91 -0.36
C LYS A 119 13.46 29.15 0.18
N THR A 120 12.56 29.02 1.16
CA THR A 120 11.64 30.12 1.55
C THR A 120 11.93 30.73 2.92
N ARG A 121 12.66 30.07 3.82
CA ARG A 121 12.81 30.56 5.20
C ARG A 121 14.08 31.36 5.43
N PRO A 122 14.05 32.41 6.27
CA PRO A 122 15.24 33.13 6.70
C PRO A 122 16.20 32.20 7.46
N ASN A 123 17.50 32.51 7.39
CA ASN A 123 18.59 31.73 7.99
C ASN A 123 18.67 31.98 9.51
N GLU A 124 17.61 31.62 10.22
CA GLU A 124 17.43 31.78 11.66
C GLU A 124 17.53 30.42 12.38
N ALA A 125 17.93 30.42 13.65
CA ALA A 125 18.10 29.19 14.44
C ALA A 125 16.83 28.33 14.50
N ALA A 126 15.66 28.92 14.74
CA ALA A 126 14.38 28.22 14.76
C ALA A 126 13.98 27.65 13.39
N SER A 127 14.37 28.33 12.30
CA SER A 127 14.18 27.85 10.93
C SER A 127 15.06 26.63 10.65
N ASN A 128 16.33 26.68 11.06
CA ASN A 128 17.29 25.59 10.91
C ASN A 128 16.94 24.35 11.75
N GLU A 129 16.38 24.56 12.94
CA GLU A 129 15.87 23.48 13.79
C GLU A 129 14.68 22.78 13.13
N ALA A 130 13.71 23.54 12.60
CA ALA A 130 12.57 22.96 11.89
C ALA A 130 12.96 22.20 10.62
N ILE A 131 13.95 22.70 9.86
CA ILE A 131 14.52 22.01 8.69
C ILE A 131 15.16 20.68 9.11
N THR A 132 15.91 20.70 10.22
CA THR A 132 16.57 19.51 10.77
C THR A 132 15.58 18.48 11.29
N ALA A 133 14.54 18.91 12.01
CA ALA A 133 13.48 18.04 12.50
C ALA A 133 12.72 17.38 11.34
N THR A 134 12.39 18.14 10.30
CA THR A 134 11.70 17.62 9.10
C THR A 134 12.55 16.59 8.36
N ARG A 135 13.87 16.81 8.26
CA ARG A 135 14.81 15.83 7.71
C ARG A 135 14.80 14.53 8.51
N ARG A 136 14.98 14.63 9.83
CA ARG A 136 15.03 13.46 10.72
C ARG A 136 13.74 12.66 10.67
N ALA A 137 12.58 13.32 10.64
CA ALA A 137 11.29 12.65 10.52
C ALA A 137 11.19 11.78 9.24
N GLY A 138 11.65 12.31 8.10
CA GLY A 138 11.69 11.53 6.85
C GLY A 138 12.68 10.36 6.88
N GLU A 139 13.85 10.54 7.48
CA GLU A 139 14.84 9.46 7.65
C GLU A 139 14.34 8.33 8.56
N PHE A 140 13.69 8.69 9.69
CA PHE A 140 13.06 7.70 10.58
C PHE A 140 11.93 6.96 9.89
N ALA A 141 11.12 7.64 9.09
CA ALA A 141 10.04 7.02 8.32
C ALA A 141 10.60 6.00 7.31
N LEU A 142 11.64 6.34 6.54
CA LEU A 142 12.30 5.38 5.64
C LEU A 142 12.84 4.15 6.36
N TYR A 143 13.49 4.37 7.50
CA TYR A 143 13.99 3.28 8.33
C TYR A 143 12.86 2.37 8.81
N PHE A 144 11.74 2.95 9.25
CA PHE A 144 10.57 2.19 9.70
C PHE A 144 9.89 1.43 8.55
N ALA A 145 9.75 2.03 7.37
CA ALA A 145 9.25 1.35 6.18
C ALA A 145 10.12 0.14 5.79
N THR A 146 11.44 0.30 5.88
CA THR A 146 12.40 -0.79 5.63
C THR A 146 12.20 -1.94 6.61
N GLN A 147 11.97 -1.65 7.90
CA GLN A 147 11.65 -2.69 8.89
C GLN A 147 10.33 -3.40 8.61
N LEU A 148 9.31 -2.68 8.16
CA LEU A 148 8.03 -3.26 7.79
C LEU A 148 8.19 -4.25 6.63
N ARG A 149 8.97 -3.90 5.60
CA ARG A 149 9.25 -4.80 4.48
C ARG A 149 10.08 -6.02 4.91
N GLN A 150 11.14 -5.82 5.69
CA GLN A 150 12.01 -6.91 6.16
C GLN A 150 11.34 -7.89 7.11
N ARG A 151 10.35 -7.45 7.90
CA ARG A 151 9.55 -8.35 8.73
C ARG A 151 8.58 -9.22 7.93
N GLY A 152 8.22 -8.83 6.71
CA GLY A 152 7.40 -9.64 5.82
C GLY A 152 8.15 -10.87 5.27
N ASP A 153 9.48 -10.81 5.15
CA ASP A 153 10.32 -11.85 4.53
C ASP A 153 10.77 -12.96 5.52
N SER A 154 10.30 -12.95 6.77
CA SER A 154 10.79 -13.83 7.85
C SER A 154 9.83 -14.96 8.27
N LEU A 155 8.82 -15.29 7.46
CA LEU A 155 7.89 -16.40 7.67
C LEU A 155 7.98 -17.42 6.53
#